data_AF-T2J0Y1-F1
#
_entry.id   AF-T2J0Y1-F1
#
_cell.length_a   1.000
_cell.length_b   1.000
_cell.length_c   1.000
_cell.angle_alpha   90.00
_cell.angle_beta   90.00
_cell.angle_gamma   90.00
#
_symmetry.space_group_name_H-M   'P 1'
#
loop_
_entity.id
_entity.type
_entity.pdbx_description
1 polymer ?
#
loop_
_entity_poly.entity_id
_entity_poly.type
_entity_poly.pdbx_seq_one_letter_code
_entity_poly.pdbx_strand_id
1 'polypeptide(L)'
;MGGVKHSLSIAGATFAILTLSSAANAATVVIDFTDNTGSVSTFQETAGTATATFSNPSPVNFDFLVGGLVFGDGRTTSFDVSFDQDVELLSYISVLDFGTINFDITGPGVSSLGNIQTSSDFVGQPLLFQAGETYTFTGNTTNNADGTVFGSWTINDAPVSQSVPEPSSILGLLSLGGLAIKKVSKSSNKK
;
A
#
# COMPACT_ATOMS: atom_id res chain seq x y z
N MET A 1 -35.86 13.42 -63.41
CA MET A 1 -34.79 12.40 -63.35
C MET A 1 -33.48 13.17 -63.31
N GLY A 2 -32.72 13.31 -62.23
CA GLY A 2 -32.62 12.57 -60.97
C GLY A 2 -31.14 12.21 -60.79
N GLY A 3 -30.43 12.86 -59.86
CA GLY A 3 -29.06 12.49 -59.51
C GLY A 3 -28.25 13.58 -58.79
N VAL A 4 -28.58 13.87 -57.54
CA VAL A 4 -27.67 14.61 -56.64
C VAL A 4 -26.65 13.61 -56.09
N LYS A 5 -25.36 13.80 -56.38
CA LYS A 5 -24.27 13.01 -55.79
C LYS A 5 -23.98 13.58 -54.40
N HIS A 6 -24.36 12.86 -53.36
CA HIS A 6 -23.91 13.15 -51.99
C HIS A 6 -22.61 12.39 -51.73
N SER A 7 -21.48 13.10 -51.74
CA SER A 7 -20.19 12.58 -51.25
C SER A 7 -20.17 12.69 -49.72
N LEU A 8 -20.28 11.54 -49.04
CA LEU A 8 -20.14 11.45 -47.59
C LEU A 8 -18.64 11.32 -47.24
N SER A 9 -18.04 12.40 -46.76
CA SER A 9 -16.68 12.39 -46.20
C SER A 9 -16.76 11.97 -44.73
N ILE A 10 -16.33 10.75 -44.41
CA ILE A 10 -16.18 10.31 -43.02
C ILE A 10 -14.81 10.81 -42.53
N ALA A 11 -14.82 11.92 -41.80
CA ALA A 11 -13.64 12.39 -41.07
C ALA A 11 -13.39 11.43 -39.91
N GLY A 12 -12.33 10.62 -40.02
CA GLY A 12 -11.88 9.76 -38.92
C GLY A 12 -11.30 10.60 -37.80
N ALA A 13 -11.99 10.68 -36.66
CA ALA A 13 -11.43 11.25 -35.45
C ALA A 13 -10.47 10.23 -34.82
N THR A 14 -9.18 10.50 -34.87
CA THR A 14 -8.17 9.75 -34.11
C THR A 14 -8.27 10.17 -32.63
N PHE A 15 -8.72 9.26 -31.77
CA PHE A 15 -8.62 9.41 -30.32
C PHE A 15 -7.24 8.93 -29.87
N ALA A 16 -6.36 9.86 -29.49
CA ALA A 16 -5.15 9.54 -28.75
C ALA A 16 -5.49 9.49 -27.25
N ILE A 17 -5.56 8.28 -26.68
CA ILE A 17 -5.59 8.11 -25.23
C ILE A 17 -4.15 8.28 -24.76
N LEU A 18 -3.80 9.49 -24.26
CA LEU A 18 -2.57 9.67 -23.50
C LEU A 18 -2.82 9.19 -22.06
N THR A 19 -2.48 7.94 -21.77
CA THR A 19 -2.25 7.51 -20.38
C THR A 19 -0.85 7.97 -19.98
N LEU A 20 -0.72 9.16 -19.37
CA LEU A 20 0.49 9.48 -18.62
C LEU A 20 0.43 8.71 -17.29
N SER A 21 0.97 7.50 -17.27
CA SER A 21 1.35 6.84 -16.02
C SER A 21 2.74 7.35 -15.65
N SER A 22 2.83 8.41 -14.85
CA SER A 22 4.09 8.71 -14.16
C SER A 22 4.28 7.64 -13.10
N ALA A 23 5.08 6.61 -13.39
CA ALA A 23 5.66 5.78 -12.35
C ALA A 23 6.53 6.72 -11.50
N ALA A 24 6.08 7.05 -10.29
CA ALA A 24 6.96 7.67 -9.32
C ALA A 24 8.09 6.66 -9.05
N ASN A 25 9.34 7.10 -9.15
CA ASN A 25 10.46 6.23 -8.81
C ASN A 25 10.42 5.97 -7.30
N ALA A 26 10.56 4.70 -6.90
CA ALA A 26 10.78 4.35 -5.50
C ALA A 26 12.00 5.09 -4.96
N ALA A 27 11.82 5.86 -3.89
CA ALA A 27 12.94 6.38 -3.13
C ALA A 27 13.12 5.52 -1.89
N THR A 28 14.37 5.15 -1.60
CA THR A 28 14.71 4.56 -0.31
C THR A 28 14.82 5.69 0.69
N VAL A 29 13.92 5.69 1.67
CA VAL A 29 13.82 6.73 2.70
C VAL A 29 13.82 6.11 4.10
N VAL A 30 14.04 6.96 5.10
CA VAL A 30 14.19 6.53 6.50
C VAL A 30 13.11 7.17 7.34
N ILE A 31 12.37 6.35 8.07
CA ILE A 31 11.55 6.75 9.20
C ILE A 31 12.47 6.83 10.41
N ASP A 32 12.68 8.04 10.94
CA ASP A 32 13.57 8.30 12.06
C ASP A 32 12.74 8.55 13.33
N PHE A 33 13.05 7.85 14.41
CA PHE A 33 12.36 8.00 15.69
C PHE A 33 13.09 8.95 16.67
N THR A 34 14.24 9.52 16.27
CA THR A 34 15.15 10.28 17.14
C THR A 34 14.54 11.53 17.76
N ASP A 35 13.63 12.18 17.06
CA ASP A 35 12.99 13.42 17.53
C ASP A 35 11.75 13.18 18.41
N ASN A 36 11.32 11.93 18.56
CA ASN A 36 10.17 11.61 19.41
C ASN A 36 10.54 11.59 20.90
N THR A 37 9.65 12.14 21.72
CA THR A 37 9.82 12.19 23.17
C THR A 37 8.50 12.02 23.90
N GLY A 38 8.57 11.61 25.16
CA GLY A 38 7.42 11.51 26.05
C GLY A 38 6.66 10.19 25.90
N SER A 39 5.37 10.21 26.23
CA SER A 39 4.53 9.01 26.28
C SER A 39 3.22 9.26 25.55
N VAL A 40 2.99 8.52 24.45
CA VAL A 40 1.85 8.71 23.54
C VAL A 40 1.24 7.37 23.13
N SER A 41 -0.07 7.28 22.94
CA SER A 41 -0.72 6.06 22.46
C SER A 41 -0.64 5.91 20.93
N THR A 42 -0.47 7.02 20.23
CA THR A 42 -0.44 7.08 18.77
C THR A 42 0.47 8.22 18.33
N PHE A 43 1.26 8.00 17.28
CA PHE A 43 2.07 9.03 16.63
C PHE A 43 2.19 8.73 15.13
N GLN A 44 2.67 9.71 14.37
CA GLN A 44 2.87 9.60 12.93
C GLN A 44 4.28 10.05 12.57
N GLU A 45 4.87 9.38 11.60
CA GLU A 45 6.14 9.77 10.99
C GLU A 45 6.00 9.86 9.48
N THR A 46 6.56 10.90 8.87
CA THR A 46 6.56 11.07 7.42
C THR A 46 7.98 10.95 6.90
N ALA A 47 8.20 10.00 5.99
CA ALA A 47 9.46 9.77 5.30
C ALA A 47 9.22 9.80 3.80
N GLY A 48 9.85 10.76 3.11
CA GLY A 48 9.60 10.99 1.69
C GLY A 48 8.14 11.33 1.41
N THR A 49 7.42 10.49 0.65
CA THR A 49 5.97 10.66 0.41
C THR A 49 5.08 9.80 1.31
N ALA A 50 5.64 8.83 2.03
CA ALA A 50 4.88 7.94 2.89
C ALA A 50 4.72 8.52 4.31
N THR A 51 3.52 8.39 4.86
CA THR A 51 3.21 8.65 6.27
C THR A 51 2.87 7.33 6.96
N ALA A 52 3.67 6.96 7.95
CA ALA A 52 3.41 5.84 8.84
C ALA A 52 2.63 6.32 10.06
N THR A 53 1.56 5.61 10.43
CA THR A 53 0.85 5.78 11.71
C THR A 53 1.17 4.61 12.62
N PHE A 54 1.67 4.93 13.81
CA PHE A 54 1.98 3.96 14.86
C PHE A 54 0.95 4.06 15.96
N SER A 55 0.40 2.93 16.38
CA SER A 55 -0.64 2.86 17.40
C SER A 55 -0.37 1.74 18.40
N ASN A 56 -0.31 2.08 19.68
CA ASN A 56 -0.30 1.10 20.77
C ASN A 56 -1.65 1.21 21.49
N PRO A 57 -2.65 0.38 21.13
CA PRO A 57 -3.94 0.46 21.78
C PRO A 57 -3.81 0.10 23.27
N SER A 58 -4.39 0.96 24.12
CA SER A 58 -4.52 0.86 25.58
C SER A 58 -4.38 -0.55 26.20
N PRO A 59 -3.72 -0.68 27.37
CA PRO A 59 -3.53 0.37 28.38
C PRO A 59 -2.16 1.03 28.40
N VAL A 60 -1.27 0.71 27.46
CA VAL A 60 0.12 1.17 27.49
C VAL A 60 0.35 2.19 26.38
N ASN A 61 1.08 3.26 26.71
CA ASN A 61 1.56 4.22 25.73
C ASN A 61 2.92 3.75 25.21
N PHE A 62 3.30 4.21 24.01
CA PHE A 62 4.69 4.19 23.61
C PHE A 62 5.55 4.97 24.61
N ASP A 63 6.79 4.52 24.76
CA ASP A 63 7.85 5.18 25.47
C ASP A 63 9.01 5.41 24.49
N PHE A 64 9.71 6.52 24.64
CA PHE A 64 10.83 6.88 23.80
C PHE A 64 12.09 7.04 24.66
N LEU A 65 13.14 6.31 24.31
CA LEU A 65 14.38 6.27 25.06
C LEU A 65 15.56 6.42 24.12
N VAL A 66 16.52 7.30 24.47
CA VAL A 66 17.74 7.53 23.66
C VAL A 66 17.40 7.88 22.19
N GLY A 67 16.28 8.58 21.97
CA GLY A 67 15.84 8.93 20.61
C GLY A 67 15.38 7.71 19.80
N GLY A 68 14.62 6.80 20.41
CA GLY A 68 14.04 5.70 19.67
C GLY A 68 12.82 5.11 20.33
N LEU A 69 12.06 4.35 19.54
CA LEU A 69 10.82 3.71 19.93
C LEU A 69 11.11 2.45 20.76
N VAL A 70 10.70 2.44 22.02
CA VAL A 70 10.85 1.28 22.90
C VAL A 70 9.82 0.22 22.53
N PHE A 71 10.30 -0.99 22.28
CA PHE A 71 9.48 -2.17 22.00
C PHE A 71 9.99 -3.38 22.77
N GLY A 72 9.07 -4.13 23.38
CA GLY A 72 9.40 -5.16 24.36
C GLY A 72 9.26 -4.64 25.78
N ASP A 73 10.21 -5.00 26.64
CA ASP A 73 10.43 -4.57 28.03
C ASP A 73 9.26 -4.75 29.02
N GLY A 74 8.25 -5.52 28.62
CA GLY A 74 7.04 -5.75 29.38
C GLY A 74 6.05 -4.58 29.37
N ARG A 75 6.38 -3.46 28.72
CA ARG A 75 5.45 -2.32 28.54
C ARG A 75 4.84 -2.36 27.14
N THR A 76 5.65 -2.23 26.10
CA THR A 76 5.17 -2.20 24.70
C THR A 76 5.38 -3.57 24.09
N THR A 77 4.52 -4.54 24.40
CA THR A 77 4.64 -5.90 23.89
C THR A 77 3.99 -6.10 22.53
N SER A 78 3.14 -5.17 22.09
CA SER A 78 2.51 -5.20 20.78
C SER A 78 2.19 -3.79 20.33
N PHE A 79 2.27 -3.52 19.03
CA PHE A 79 1.76 -2.28 18.45
C PHE A 79 1.40 -2.48 16.98
N ASP A 80 0.58 -1.58 16.47
CA ASP A 80 0.09 -1.56 15.11
C ASP A 80 0.76 -0.45 14.31
N VAL A 81 0.98 -0.72 13.02
CA VAL A 81 1.50 0.23 12.04
C VAL A 81 0.62 0.19 10.80
N SER A 82 0.31 1.36 10.24
CA SER A 82 -0.28 1.49 8.91
C SER A 82 0.42 2.59 8.11
N PHE A 83 0.32 2.51 6.79
CA PHE A 83 0.87 3.50 5.87
C PHE A 83 -0.26 4.11 5.02
N ASP A 84 -0.15 5.38 4.67
CA ASP A 84 -1.10 6.07 3.78
C ASP A 84 -0.94 5.69 2.29
N GLN A 85 0.13 4.96 1.95
CA GLN A 85 0.43 4.42 0.63
C GLN A 85 1.11 3.05 0.76
N ASP A 86 1.21 2.33 -0.36
CA ASP A 86 1.96 1.07 -0.40
C ASP A 86 3.45 1.36 -0.13
N VAL A 87 4.10 0.53 0.68
CA VAL A 87 5.53 0.65 0.99
C VAL A 87 6.19 -0.72 1.08
N GLU A 88 7.49 -0.77 0.80
CA GLU A 88 8.31 -1.95 1.08
C GLU A 88 9.20 -1.66 2.28
N LEU A 89 8.99 -2.38 3.38
CA LEU A 89 9.80 -2.27 4.59
C LEU A 89 11.05 -3.13 4.46
N LEU A 90 12.22 -2.47 4.43
CA LEU A 90 13.50 -3.08 4.07
C LEU A 90 14.33 -3.47 5.28
N SER A 91 14.46 -2.60 6.28
CA SER A 91 15.39 -2.85 7.38
C SER A 91 15.06 -1.96 8.56
N TYR A 92 15.73 -2.22 9.69
CA TYR A 92 15.68 -1.34 10.84
C TYR A 92 17.05 -1.23 11.51
N ILE A 93 17.19 -0.21 12.35
CA ILE A 93 18.34 0.00 13.23
C ILE A 93 17.82 -0.04 14.66
N SER A 94 18.40 -0.93 15.47
CA SER A 94 18.31 -0.82 16.93
C SER A 94 19.45 0.07 17.44
N VAL A 95 19.12 0.98 18.35
CA VAL A 95 20.09 1.89 19.01
C VAL A 95 20.40 1.47 20.44
N LEU A 96 19.53 0.66 21.05
CA LEU A 96 19.72 0.14 22.40
C LEU A 96 18.94 -1.16 22.55
N ASP A 97 19.57 -2.15 23.17
CA ASP A 97 18.97 -3.47 23.38
C ASP A 97 18.98 -3.83 24.87
N PHE A 98 17.90 -4.45 25.33
CA PHE A 98 17.74 -5.01 26.66
C PHE A 98 17.47 -6.49 26.52
N GLY A 99 18.45 -7.35 26.80
CA GLY A 99 18.26 -8.79 26.59
C GLY A 99 18.08 -9.15 25.11
N THR A 100 17.27 -10.17 24.82
CA THR A 100 16.96 -10.59 23.44
C THR A 100 15.46 -10.67 23.26
N ILE A 101 14.90 -9.81 22.42
CA ILE A 101 13.53 -9.93 21.94
C ILE A 101 13.51 -10.58 20.55
N ASN A 102 12.63 -11.57 20.42
CA ASN A 102 12.15 -12.01 19.12
C ASN A 102 10.81 -11.33 18.87
N PHE A 103 10.47 -11.04 17.62
CA PHE A 103 9.18 -10.47 17.31
C PHE A 103 8.61 -10.95 15.98
N ASP A 104 7.29 -10.90 15.90
CA ASP A 104 6.53 -11.27 14.73
C ASP A 104 5.88 -10.02 14.13
N ILE A 105 5.78 -9.98 12.81
CA ILE A 105 5.04 -8.97 12.06
C ILE A 105 3.97 -9.70 11.25
N THR A 106 2.71 -9.37 11.51
CA THR A 106 1.58 -10.00 10.83
C THR A 106 0.61 -8.95 10.31
N GLY A 107 -0.05 -9.26 9.20
CA GLY A 107 -1.04 -8.38 8.57
C GLY A 107 -1.47 -8.96 7.21
N PRO A 108 -2.29 -8.23 6.43
CA PRO A 108 -2.70 -8.66 5.10
C PRO A 108 -1.49 -8.97 4.22
N GLY A 109 -1.38 -10.23 3.79
CA GLY A 109 -0.29 -10.71 2.93
C GLY A 109 1.10 -10.79 3.59
N VAL A 110 1.24 -10.44 4.86
CA VAL A 110 2.52 -10.41 5.60
C VAL A 110 2.49 -11.37 6.77
N SER A 111 3.50 -12.24 6.83
CA SER A 111 3.78 -13.12 7.96
C SER A 111 5.30 -13.27 8.09
N SER A 112 5.92 -12.35 8.83
CA SER A 112 7.34 -12.37 9.14
C SER A 112 7.50 -12.81 10.59
N LEU A 113 7.87 -14.07 10.80
CA LEU A 113 7.89 -14.69 12.13
C LEU A 113 9.32 -14.90 12.62
N GLY A 114 9.56 -14.67 13.91
CA GLY A 114 10.83 -14.90 14.57
C GLY A 114 11.92 -13.91 14.17
N ASN A 115 11.56 -12.66 13.86
CA ASN A 115 12.54 -11.58 13.70
C ASN A 115 13.35 -11.43 14.99
N ILE A 116 14.64 -11.14 14.84
CA ILE A 116 15.57 -11.01 15.98
C ILE A 116 16.14 -9.61 15.95
N GLN A 117 16.02 -8.86 17.05
CA GLN A 117 16.42 -7.44 17.15
C GLN A 117 17.85 -7.12 16.68
N THR A 118 18.77 -8.09 16.76
CA THR A 118 20.19 -7.92 16.42
C THR A 118 20.46 -8.06 14.93
N SER A 119 19.47 -8.49 14.15
CA SER A 119 19.50 -8.48 12.69
C SER A 119 19.03 -7.13 12.18
N SER A 120 19.78 -6.47 11.30
CA SER A 120 19.28 -5.28 10.59
C SER A 120 18.11 -5.60 9.65
N ASP A 121 17.95 -6.88 9.32
CA ASP A 121 17.04 -7.38 8.31
C ASP A 121 15.88 -8.16 8.97
N PHE A 122 14.68 -7.99 8.44
CA PHE A 122 13.50 -8.81 8.80
C PHE A 122 13.61 -10.26 8.28
N VAL A 123 12.79 -11.16 8.79
CA VAL A 123 12.66 -12.51 8.25
C VAL A 123 11.73 -12.47 7.04
N GLY A 124 12.17 -13.06 5.92
CA GLY A 124 11.39 -13.09 4.67
C GLY A 124 11.57 -11.88 3.74
N GLN A 125 12.55 -11.02 4.04
CA GLN A 125 12.93 -9.80 3.31
C GLN A 125 12.73 -9.77 1.79
N PRO A 126 12.27 -8.62 1.23
CA PRO A 126 11.61 -7.46 1.86
C PRO A 126 10.12 -7.66 2.20
N LEU A 127 9.51 -6.81 3.05
CA LEU A 127 8.08 -6.92 3.43
C LEU A 127 7.21 -5.85 2.75
N LEU A 128 6.19 -6.27 1.99
CA LEU A 128 5.26 -5.37 1.30
C LEU A 128 4.05 -5.02 2.18
N PHE A 129 3.90 -3.74 2.51
CA PHE A 129 2.76 -3.21 3.25
C PHE A 129 1.84 -2.43 2.31
N GLN A 130 0.54 -2.69 2.40
CA GLN A 130 -0.49 -2.08 1.56
C GLN A 130 -1.07 -0.83 2.23
N ALA A 131 -1.40 0.16 1.40
CA ALA A 131 -1.99 1.42 1.83
C ALA A 131 -3.26 1.20 2.64
N GLY A 132 -3.36 1.85 3.81
CA GLY A 132 -4.52 1.82 4.68
C GLY A 132 -4.72 0.51 5.47
N GLU A 133 -3.90 -0.51 5.23
CA GLU A 133 -3.94 -1.76 5.98
C GLU A 133 -3.12 -1.66 7.28
N THR A 134 -3.50 -2.47 8.28
CA THR A 134 -2.84 -2.52 9.58
C THR A 134 -1.94 -3.74 9.69
N TYR A 135 -0.71 -3.51 10.16
CA TYR A 135 0.31 -4.51 10.44
C TYR A 135 0.68 -4.49 11.91
N THR A 136 0.57 -5.63 12.57
CA THR A 136 0.82 -5.76 14.01
C THR A 136 2.21 -6.34 14.25
N PHE A 137 3.02 -5.60 15.00
CA PHE A 137 4.29 -6.03 15.57
C PHE A 137 4.02 -6.63 16.95
N THR A 138 4.39 -7.89 17.16
CA THR A 138 4.19 -8.60 18.44
C THR A 138 5.52 -9.08 18.99
N GLY A 139 5.86 -8.62 20.19
CA GLY A 139 7.05 -9.03 20.92
C GLY A 139 6.84 -10.43 21.51
N ASN A 140 7.70 -11.36 21.11
CA ASN A 140 7.79 -12.70 21.65
C ASN A 140 8.97 -12.75 22.65
N THR A 141 8.72 -12.21 23.84
CA THR A 141 9.71 -12.13 24.91
C THR A 141 9.64 -13.37 25.79
N THR A 142 10.78 -13.98 26.09
CA THR A 142 10.86 -15.03 27.13
C THR A 142 10.86 -14.46 28.55
N ASN A 143 11.23 -13.18 28.70
CA ASN A 143 11.22 -12.44 29.96
C ASN A 143 10.68 -11.02 29.74
N ASN A 144 9.90 -10.51 30.68
CA ASN A 144 9.33 -9.16 30.64
C ASN A 144 10.38 -8.04 30.74
N ALA A 145 11.68 -8.34 30.75
CA ALA A 145 12.75 -7.36 30.69
C ALA A 145 13.41 -7.27 29.31
N ASP A 146 13.03 -8.16 28.38
CA ASP A 146 13.63 -8.23 27.04
C ASP A 146 12.98 -7.19 26.12
N GLY A 147 13.76 -6.37 25.43
CA GLY A 147 13.27 -5.35 24.52
C GLY A 147 14.37 -4.70 23.69
N THR A 148 13.96 -3.83 22.78
CA THR A 148 14.80 -3.10 21.85
C THR A 148 14.29 -1.67 21.70
N VAL A 149 15.19 -0.76 21.33
CA VAL A 149 14.87 0.61 21.00
C VAL A 149 15.13 0.78 19.51
N PHE A 150 14.07 0.84 18.72
CA PHE A 150 14.18 1.13 17.30
C PHE A 150 14.58 2.59 17.11
N GLY A 151 15.75 2.85 16.52
CA GLY A 151 16.18 4.20 16.15
C GLY A 151 15.57 4.63 14.83
N SER A 152 15.55 3.74 13.84
CA SER A 152 15.01 4.07 12.52
C SER A 152 14.60 2.85 11.72
N TRP A 153 13.66 3.02 10.79
CA TRP A 153 13.27 2.02 9.78
C TRP A 153 13.55 2.53 8.37
N THR A 154 14.02 1.65 7.49
CA THR A 154 14.25 1.97 6.07
C THR A 154 13.12 1.40 5.25
N ILE A 155 12.54 2.22 4.38
CA ILE A 155 11.46 1.83 3.47
C ILE A 155 11.78 2.24 2.03
N ASN A 156 11.12 1.60 1.06
CA ASN A 156 10.90 2.19 -0.26
C ASN A 156 9.50 2.80 -0.31
N ASP A 157 9.42 4.11 -0.60
CA ASP A 157 8.19 4.92 -0.54
C ASP A 157 7.55 5.21 -1.91
N ALA A 158 7.80 4.42 -2.96
CA ALA A 158 6.96 4.55 -4.16
C ALA A 158 5.59 3.91 -3.93
N PRO A 159 4.53 4.41 -4.59
CA PRO A 159 3.37 3.59 -4.88
C PRO A 159 3.88 2.35 -5.61
N VAL A 160 3.86 1.20 -4.92
CA VAL A 160 4.24 -0.07 -5.52
C VAL A 160 3.33 -0.21 -6.72
N SER A 161 3.92 -0.19 -7.91
CA SER A 161 3.15 -0.18 -9.16
C SER A 161 2.28 -1.44 -9.16
N GLN A 162 1.01 -1.30 -8.77
CA GLN A 162 0.01 -2.31 -9.08
C GLN A 162 0.10 -2.47 -10.59
N SER A 163 0.56 -3.63 -11.05
CA SER A 163 0.44 -3.97 -12.46
C SER A 163 -1.04 -3.82 -12.77
N VAL A 164 -1.41 -2.77 -13.51
CA VAL A 164 -2.75 -2.64 -14.07
C VAL A 164 -3.03 -3.98 -14.72
N PRO A 165 -4.08 -4.73 -14.31
CA PRO A 165 -4.46 -5.91 -15.04
C PRO A 165 -4.58 -5.48 -16.49
N GLU A 166 -3.83 -6.11 -17.41
CA GLU A 166 -4.01 -5.84 -18.84
C GLU A 166 -5.51 -5.77 -19.10
N PRO A 167 -6.02 -4.77 -19.85
CA PRO A 167 -7.44 -4.71 -20.19
C PRO A 167 -7.76 -5.92 -21.04
N SER A 168 -8.07 -7.02 -20.35
CA SER A 168 -8.46 -8.28 -20.92
C SER A 168 -9.88 -8.04 -21.42
N SER A 169 -9.98 -7.74 -22.71
CA SER A 169 -11.22 -7.77 -23.51
C SER A 169 -12.05 -6.47 -23.64
N ILE A 170 -11.46 -5.36 -24.11
CA ILE A 170 -12.23 -4.31 -24.84
C ILE A 170 -12.52 -4.73 -26.31
N LEU A 171 -12.29 -5.99 -26.69
CA LEU A 171 -12.57 -6.50 -28.05
C LEU A 171 -13.84 -7.35 -28.18
N GLY A 172 -14.67 -7.47 -27.14
CA GLY A 172 -15.96 -8.16 -27.20
C GLY A 172 -17.13 -7.19 -27.07
N LEU A 173 -17.99 -7.11 -28.10
CA LEU A 173 -19.31 -6.44 -28.13
C LEU A 173 -19.43 -4.98 -28.60
N LEU A 174 -18.63 -4.55 -29.59
CA LEU A 174 -19.09 -3.52 -30.54
C LEU A 174 -19.74 -4.10 -31.81
N SER A 175 -20.01 -5.41 -31.87
CA SER A 175 -20.59 -6.06 -33.06
C SER A 175 -22.11 -6.27 -33.06
N LEU A 176 -22.88 -5.81 -32.06
CA LEU A 176 -24.35 -5.93 -32.07
C LEU A 176 -25.08 -4.57 -32.03
N GLY A 177 -24.57 -3.62 -32.82
CA GLY A 177 -25.36 -2.47 -33.26
C GLY A 177 -26.32 -2.84 -34.38
N GLY A 178 -27.53 -3.25 -34.00
CA GLY A 178 -28.77 -2.98 -34.74
C GLY A 178 -28.88 -3.37 -36.22
N LEU A 179 -29.53 -4.50 -36.50
CA LEU A 179 -30.34 -4.62 -37.72
C LEU A 179 -31.63 -5.42 -37.44
N ALA A 180 -32.47 -4.92 -36.52
CA ALA A 180 -33.85 -5.35 -36.44
C ALA A 180 -34.64 -4.68 -37.59
N ILE A 181 -34.59 -5.27 -38.79
CA ILE A 181 -35.50 -4.87 -39.88
C ILE A 181 -36.89 -5.36 -39.52
N LYS A 182 -37.69 -4.45 -38.93
CA LYS A 182 -39.10 -4.62 -38.64
C LYS A 182 -39.87 -4.82 -39.96
N LYS A 183 -40.33 -6.04 -40.22
CA LYS A 183 -41.23 -6.37 -41.34
C LYS A 183 -42.62 -5.77 -41.04
N VAL A 184 -42.88 -4.55 -41.52
CA VAL A 184 -44.23 -3.97 -41.49
C VAL A 184 -44.96 -4.42 -42.75
N SER A 185 -45.83 -5.42 -42.59
CA SER A 185 -46.87 -5.77 -43.55
C SER A 185 -47.92 -4.65 -43.59
N LYS A 186 -48.05 -3.96 -44.73
CA LYS A 186 -49.17 -3.05 -44.99
C LYS A 186 -50.35 -3.85 -45.52
N SER A 187 -51.39 -3.99 -44.68
CA SER A 187 -52.77 -4.09 -45.16
C SER A 187 -53.27 -2.66 -45.44
N SER A 188 -53.86 -2.45 -46.61
CA SER A 188 -54.80 -1.35 -46.81
C SER A 188 -55.77 -1.76 -47.92
N ASN A 189 -57.02 -1.93 -47.54
CA ASN A 189 -58.14 -1.89 -48.46
C ASN A 189 -58.87 -0.56 -48.19
N LYS A 190 -59.12 0.21 -49.26
CA LYS A 190 -60.32 1.06 -49.42
C LYS A 190 -60.31 1.74 -50.80
N LYS A 191 -61.25 1.33 -51.64
CA LYS A 191 -62.52 2.06 -51.71
C LYS A 191 -63.67 1.07 -51.56
#